data_AF-A0A533MLG6-F1
#
_entry.id   AF-A0A533MLG6-F1
#
_cell.length_a   1.000
_cell.length_b   1.000
_cell.length_c   1.000
_cell.angle_alpha   90.00
_cell.angle_beta   90.00
_cell.angle_gamma   90.00
#
_symmetry.space_group_name_H-M   'P 1'
#
loop_
_entity.id
_entity.type
_entity.pdbx_description
1 polymer ?
#
loop_
_entity_poly.entity_id
_entity_poly.type
_entity_poly.pdbx_seq_one_letter_code
_entity_poly.pdbx_strand_id
1 'polypeptide(L)'
;MKIFASKTHTDLEAPIQMTEIQLEKFIECMQKMFPYIGVDYGIREASKVMPDYKDRPYIKWSIDDYLTLLEPKSNEEIEEKLGRTEMSVKMKRGAFVPDFYSWMSSMGYISPITKEMVEEFLEEKGGI
;
A
#
# COMPACT_ATOMS: atom_id res chain seq x y z
N MET A 1 -19.36 12.75 -3.24
CA MET A 1 -18.32 13.08 -4.25
C MET A 1 -17.62 14.34 -3.79
N LYS A 2 -16.36 14.23 -3.36
CA LYS A 2 -15.54 15.42 -3.08
C LYS A 2 -14.87 15.90 -4.36
N ILE A 3 -14.69 17.21 -4.45
CA ILE A 3 -13.98 17.89 -5.53
C ILE A 3 -12.74 18.52 -4.91
N PHE A 4 -11.56 18.19 -5.45
CA PHE A 4 -10.28 18.76 -5.05
C PHE A 4 -9.94 19.90 -6.00
N ALA A 5 -10.11 21.14 -5.55
CA ALA A 5 -9.79 22.32 -6.35
C ALA A 5 -8.51 22.99 -5.84
N SER A 6 -7.60 23.30 -6.76
CA SER A 6 -6.42 24.14 -6.55
C SER A 6 -6.48 25.36 -7.47
N LYS A 7 -5.50 26.27 -7.37
CA LYS A 7 -5.43 27.45 -8.25
C LYS A 7 -5.27 27.09 -9.73
N THR A 8 -4.78 25.89 -10.04
CA THR A 8 -4.39 25.48 -11.40
C THR A 8 -5.13 24.26 -11.90
N HIS A 9 -5.68 23.42 -11.01
CA HIS A 9 -6.32 22.15 -11.38
C HIS A 9 -7.52 21.86 -10.49
N THR A 10 -8.53 21.21 -11.05
CA THR A 10 -9.67 20.65 -10.32
C THR A 10 -9.74 19.16 -10.61
N ASP A 11 -9.87 18.35 -9.57
CA ASP A 11 -9.90 16.89 -9.65
C ASP A 11 -11.06 16.32 -8.82
N LEU A 12 -11.44 15.07 -9.11
CA LEU A 12 -12.52 14.36 -8.45
C LEU A 12 -11.97 13.27 -7.52
N GLU A 13 -12.66 13.01 -6.41
CA GLU A 13 -12.27 11.95 -5.46
C GLU A 13 -12.26 10.54 -6.07
N ALA A 14 -13.03 10.32 -7.13
CA ALA A 14 -13.07 9.07 -7.87
C ALA A 14 -13.37 9.33 -9.35
N PRO A 15 -12.93 8.44 -10.26
CA PRO A 15 -13.27 8.53 -11.66
C PRO A 15 -14.78 8.38 -11.87
N ILE A 16 -15.36 9.23 -12.72
CA ILE A 16 -16.75 9.09 -13.13
C ILE A 16 -16.78 8.15 -14.34
N GLN A 17 -17.30 6.95 -14.12
CA GLN A 17 -17.54 5.98 -15.18
C GLN A 17 -18.70 6.47 -16.05
N MET A 18 -18.44 6.70 -17.34
CA MET A 18 -19.44 7.10 -18.32
C MET A 18 -19.44 6.12 -19.50
N THR A 19 -20.61 5.84 -20.05
CA THR A 19 -20.70 5.23 -21.39
C THR A 19 -20.29 6.25 -22.46
N GLU A 20 -19.96 5.78 -23.66
CA GLU A 20 -19.62 6.65 -24.79
C GLU A 20 -20.69 7.72 -25.05
N ILE A 21 -21.97 7.32 -25.06
CA ILE A 21 -23.11 8.24 -25.25
C ILE A 21 -23.22 9.27 -24.11
N GLN A 22 -22.91 8.87 -22.87
CA GLN A 22 -22.94 9.78 -21.73
C GLN A 22 -21.79 10.79 -21.81
N LEU A 23 -20.60 10.33 -22.21
CA LEU A 23 -19.43 11.17 -22.39
C LEU A 23 -19.68 12.22 -23.48
N GLU A 24 -20.22 11.83 -24.63
CA GLU A 24 -20.56 12.75 -25.73
C GLU A 24 -21.53 13.84 -25.29
N LYS A 25 -22.63 13.46 -24.63
CA LYS A 25 -23.62 14.43 -24.11
C LYS A 25 -23.04 15.35 -23.04
N PHE A 26 -22.15 14.82 -22.21
CA PHE A 26 -21.46 15.59 -21.18
C PHE A 26 -20.54 16.64 -21.82
N ILE A 27 -19.72 16.24 -22.80
CA ILE A 27 -18.84 17.16 -23.54
C ILE A 27 -19.67 18.25 -24.23
N GLU A 28 -20.75 17.88 -24.92
CA GLU A 28 -21.63 18.84 -25.59
C GLU A 28 -22.24 19.84 -24.61
N CYS A 29 -22.74 19.37 -23.46
CA CYS A 29 -23.30 20.21 -22.42
C CYS A 29 -22.25 21.20 -21.87
N MET A 30 -21.06 20.68 -21.55
CA MET A 30 -19.97 21.47 -21.01
C MET A 30 -19.47 22.53 -22.00
N GLN A 31 -19.37 22.20 -23.29
CA GLN A 31 -18.94 23.15 -24.34
C GLN A 31 -19.97 24.24 -24.58
N LYS A 32 -21.27 23.93 -24.46
CA LYS A 32 -22.35 24.94 -24.52
C LYS A 32 -22.30 25.91 -23.34
N MET A 33 -22.02 25.39 -22.14
CA MET A 33 -21.94 26.21 -20.92
C MET A 33 -20.63 27.01 -20.83
N PHE A 34 -19.54 26.45 -21.36
CA PHE A 34 -18.20 27.03 -21.29
C PHE A 34 -17.57 26.98 -22.70
N PRO A 35 -17.61 28.06 -23.48
CA PRO A 35 -17.15 28.01 -24.88
C PRO A 35 -15.63 27.84 -25.06
N TYR A 36 -14.85 27.87 -23.98
CA TYR A 36 -13.38 27.84 -24.01
C TYR A 36 -12.77 26.53 -23.47
N ILE A 37 -13.57 25.50 -23.20
CA ILE A 37 -13.02 24.21 -22.74
C ILE A 37 -12.61 23.34 -23.94
N GLY A 38 -11.41 22.75 -23.83
CA GLY A 38 -10.93 21.69 -24.71
C GLY A 38 -11.05 20.33 -24.03
N VAL A 39 -11.18 19.28 -24.83
CA VAL A 39 -11.10 17.89 -24.36
C VAL A 39 -9.74 17.34 -24.74
N ASP A 40 -8.98 16.88 -23.74
CA ASP A 40 -7.70 16.19 -23.97
C ASP A 40 -7.89 14.69 -23.79
N TYR A 41 -7.85 13.95 -24.91
CA TYR A 41 -7.96 12.50 -24.94
C TYR A 41 -6.61 11.79 -24.71
N GLY A 42 -5.51 12.55 -24.66
CA GLY A 42 -4.14 12.04 -24.56
C GLY A 42 -3.64 11.83 -23.13
N ILE A 43 -4.45 12.17 -22.12
CA ILE A 43 -4.08 11.99 -20.72
C ILE A 43 -4.14 10.49 -20.39
N ARG A 44 -2.98 9.83 -20.40
CA ARG A 44 -2.86 8.52 -19.76
C ARG A 44 -3.06 8.74 -18.26
N GLU A 45 -4.03 8.03 -17.70
CA GLU A 45 -4.23 7.98 -16.26
C GLU A 45 -2.87 7.76 -15.60
N ALA A 46 -2.43 8.71 -14.77
CA ALA A 46 -1.28 8.51 -13.91
C ALA A 46 -1.68 7.60 -12.75
N SER A 47 -2.36 6.50 -13.03
CA SER A 47 -2.39 5.40 -12.10
C SER A 47 -0.93 4.98 -11.98
N LYS A 48 -0.38 5.04 -10.77
CA LYS A 48 0.85 4.31 -10.48
C LYS A 48 0.51 2.87 -10.81
N VAL A 49 0.80 2.44 -12.03
CA VAL A 49 0.77 1.04 -12.44
C VAL A 49 1.69 0.38 -11.44
N MET A 50 1.11 -0.24 -10.41
CA MET A 50 1.88 -1.12 -9.55
C MET A 50 2.44 -2.18 -10.49
N PRO A 51 3.77 -2.35 -10.57
CA PRO A 51 4.35 -3.38 -11.42
C PRO A 51 3.62 -4.69 -11.17
N ASP A 52 3.22 -5.31 -12.28
CA ASP A 52 2.38 -6.50 -12.35
C ASP A 52 2.82 -7.50 -11.27
N TYR A 53 1.89 -7.94 -10.44
CA TYR A 53 2.19 -8.75 -9.25
C TYR A 53 2.90 -10.07 -9.62
N LYS A 54 2.83 -10.47 -10.89
CA LYS A 54 3.41 -11.68 -11.46
C LYS A 54 4.92 -11.65 -11.64
N ASP A 55 5.53 -10.46 -11.78
CA ASP A 55 6.97 -10.34 -12.03
C ASP A 55 7.78 -10.03 -10.77
N ARG A 56 7.13 -9.87 -9.62
CA ARG A 56 7.84 -9.73 -8.36
C ARG A 56 8.14 -11.12 -7.81
N PRO A 57 9.41 -11.52 -7.65
CA PRO A 57 9.72 -12.77 -6.99
C PRO A 57 9.06 -12.76 -5.62
N TYR A 58 8.31 -13.82 -5.29
CA TYR A 58 7.82 -14.01 -3.94
C TYR A 58 9.04 -14.21 -3.03
N ILE A 59 9.46 -13.15 -2.34
CA ILE A 59 10.58 -13.22 -1.40
C ILE A 59 10.01 -13.73 -0.07
N LYS A 60 10.26 -15.02 0.25
CA LYS A 60 9.94 -15.61 1.56
C LYS A 60 10.56 -14.74 2.66
N TRP A 61 9.80 -14.47 3.73
CA TRP A 61 10.30 -13.71 4.87
C TRP A 61 11.25 -14.59 5.67
N SER A 62 12.49 -14.13 5.84
CA SER A 62 13.48 -14.80 6.68
C SER A 62 13.24 -14.47 8.15
N ILE A 63 13.78 -15.28 9.07
CA ILE A 63 13.71 -14.99 10.51
C ILE A 63 14.39 -13.64 10.84
N ASP A 64 15.47 -13.30 10.13
CA ASP A 64 16.17 -12.02 10.31
C ASP A 64 15.31 -10.83 9.81
N ASP A 65 14.46 -11.07 8.81
CA ASP A 65 13.45 -10.08 8.38
C ASP A 65 12.45 -9.82 9.52
N TYR A 66 11.95 -10.88 10.18
CA TYR A 66 11.02 -10.76 11.31
C TYR A 66 11.64 -10.06 12.52
N LEU A 67 12.90 -10.35 12.84
CA LEU A 67 13.65 -9.59 13.85
C LEU A 67 13.73 -8.10 13.48
N THR A 68 13.98 -7.80 12.21
CA THR A 68 14.02 -6.41 11.72
C THR A 68 12.66 -5.71 11.86
N LEU A 69 11.54 -6.41 11.67
CA LEU A 69 10.19 -5.84 11.85
C LEU A 69 9.90 -5.39 13.29
N LEU A 70 10.61 -5.94 14.28
CA LEU A 70 10.45 -5.62 15.71
C LEU A 70 11.30 -4.44 16.14
N GLU A 71 12.23 -3.96 15.30
CA GLU A 71 13.04 -2.78 15.59
C GLU A 71 12.14 -1.54 15.77
N PRO A 72 12.49 -0.62 16.69
CA PRO A 72 11.74 0.63 16.90
C PRO A 72 12.07 1.68 15.83
N LYS A 73 12.04 1.27 14.54
CA LYS A 73 12.28 2.12 13.37
C LYS A 73 11.00 2.38 12.60
N SER A 74 11.01 3.40 11.75
CA SER A 74 9.93 3.65 10.78
C SER A 74 9.85 2.53 9.72
N ASN A 75 8.73 2.45 9.00
CA ASN A 75 8.58 1.46 7.94
C ASN A 75 9.50 1.77 6.74
N GLU A 76 9.78 3.05 6.49
CA GLU A 76 10.70 3.52 5.45
C GLU A 76 12.13 3.02 5.72
N GLU A 77 12.63 3.19 6.95
CA GLU A 77 13.95 2.69 7.36
C GLU A 77 14.05 1.15 7.28
N ILE A 78 12.96 0.45 7.58
CA ILE A 78 12.91 -1.02 7.48
C ILE A 78 12.88 -1.46 6.01
N GLU A 79 12.18 -0.73 5.14
CA GLU A 79 12.17 -0.97 3.69
C GLU A 79 13.59 -0.88 3.12
N GLU A 80 14.34 0.18 3.45
CA GLU A 80 15.71 0.36 2.99
C GLU A 80 16.62 -0.81 3.42
N LYS A 81 16.41 -1.33 4.64
CA LYS A 81 17.20 -2.45 5.17
C LYS A 81 16.85 -3.80 4.55
N LEU A 82 15.57 -4.03 4.24
CA LEU A 82 15.08 -5.32 3.74
C LEU A 82 15.01 -5.39 2.21
N GLY A 83 15.12 -4.26 1.50
CA GLY A 83 14.91 -4.20 0.06
C GLY A 83 13.49 -4.56 -0.36
N ARG A 84 12.51 -4.33 0.53
CA ARG A 84 11.08 -4.61 0.32
C ARG A 84 10.31 -3.31 0.27
N THR A 85 9.19 -3.29 -0.46
CA THR A 85 8.35 -2.07 -0.52
C THR A 85 7.81 -1.68 0.85
N GLU A 86 7.66 -0.38 1.10
CA GLU A 86 7.05 0.17 2.32
C GLU A 86 5.73 -0.52 2.68
N MET A 87 4.87 -0.73 1.67
CA MET A 87 3.56 -1.37 1.85
C MET A 87 3.69 -2.83 2.30
N SER A 88 4.66 -3.57 1.78
CA SER A 88 4.91 -4.96 2.18
C SER A 88 5.36 -5.02 3.64
N VAL A 89 6.28 -4.12 4.03
CA VAL A 89 6.73 -3.95 5.41
C VAL A 89 5.56 -3.58 6.31
N LYS A 90 4.77 -2.57 5.95
CA LYS A 90 3.62 -2.10 6.72
C LYS A 90 2.60 -3.21 6.97
N MET A 91 2.23 -3.94 5.92
CA MET A 91 1.27 -5.05 6.02
C MET A 91 1.82 -6.18 6.89
N LYS A 92 3.08 -6.57 6.67
CA LYS A 92 3.68 -7.67 7.42
C LYS A 92 3.89 -7.31 8.89
N ARG A 93 4.36 -6.10 9.18
CA ARG A 93 4.57 -5.59 10.54
C ARG A 93 3.25 -5.45 11.31
N GLY A 94 2.22 -4.93 10.65
CA GLY A 94 0.88 -4.80 11.24
C GLY A 94 0.24 -6.14 11.59
N ALA A 95 0.50 -7.19 10.82
CA ALA A 95 0.03 -8.55 11.12
C ALA A 95 0.91 -9.26 12.16
N PHE A 96 2.23 -9.13 12.06
CA PHE A 96 3.17 -9.92 12.87
C PHE A 96 3.38 -9.36 14.28
N VAL A 97 3.65 -8.05 14.41
CA VAL A 97 4.16 -7.47 15.66
C VAL A 97 3.16 -7.59 16.82
N PRO A 98 1.87 -7.22 16.66
CA PRO A 98 0.89 -7.36 17.75
C PRO A 98 0.75 -8.82 18.21
N ASP A 99 0.67 -9.75 17.26
CA ASP A 99 0.49 -11.18 17.53
C ASP A 99 1.71 -11.77 18.24
N PHE A 100 2.92 -11.40 17.81
CA PHE A 100 4.17 -11.82 18.44
C PHE A 100 4.26 -11.34 19.90
N TYR A 101 3.98 -10.06 20.16
CA TYR A 101 4.01 -9.54 21.53
C TYR A 101 2.93 -10.17 22.43
N SER A 102 1.74 -10.45 21.88
CA SER A 102 0.69 -11.15 22.61
C SER A 102 1.12 -12.58 22.97
N TRP A 103 1.73 -13.29 22.03
CA TRP A 103 2.26 -14.63 22.26
C TRP A 103 3.39 -14.64 23.28
N MET A 104 4.36 -13.74 23.12
CA MET A 104 5.50 -13.59 24.06
C MET A 104 5.02 -13.36 25.49
N SER A 105 3.99 -12.53 25.66
CA SER A 105 3.35 -12.29 26.97
C SER A 105 2.67 -13.55 27.53
N SER A 106 2.07 -14.38 26.68
CA SER A 106 1.40 -15.61 27.12
C SER A 106 2.38 -16.71 27.53
N MET A 107 3.56 -16.75 26.91
CA MET A 107 4.65 -17.66 27.24
C MET A 107 5.47 -17.20 28.46
N GLY A 108 5.22 -15.99 28.96
CA GLY A 108 5.96 -15.41 30.07
C GLY A 108 7.38 -14.96 29.71
N TYR A 109 7.68 -14.80 28.42
CA TYR A 109 8.96 -14.30 27.96
C TYR A 109 9.13 -12.80 28.26
N ILE A 110 10.38 -12.41 28.52
CA ILE A 110 10.77 -11.03 28.83
C ILE A 110 11.87 -10.63 27.86
N SER A 111 11.91 -9.34 27.51
CA SER A 111 12.99 -8.71 26.74
C SER A 111 14.38 -9.04 27.32
N PRO A 112 15.43 -9.24 26.50
CA PRO A 112 15.50 -8.99 25.06
C PRO A 112 14.87 -10.07 24.19
N ILE A 113 14.30 -9.66 23.06
CA ILE A 113 13.77 -10.57 22.04
C ILE A 113 14.94 -11.25 21.34
N THR A 114 14.90 -12.58 21.27
CA THR A 114 15.94 -13.38 20.60
C THR A 114 15.41 -14.02 19.32
N LYS A 115 16.34 -14.55 18.51
CA LYS A 115 16.01 -15.24 17.27
C LYS A 115 15.17 -16.49 17.52
N GLU A 116 15.50 -17.22 18.58
CA GLU A 116 14.85 -18.46 18.99
C GLU A 116 13.38 -18.22 19.35
N MET A 117 13.06 -17.10 20.02
CA MET A 117 11.68 -16.72 20.32
C MET A 117 10.86 -16.49 19.05
N VAL A 118 11.46 -15.87 18.03
CA VAL A 118 10.80 -15.64 16.73
C VAL A 118 10.62 -16.96 15.98
N GLU A 119 11.61 -17.85 16.03
CA GLU A 119 11.51 -19.20 15.44
C GLU A 119 10.37 -20.00 16.09
N GLU A 120 10.34 -20.08 17.43
CA GLU A 120 9.31 -20.79 18.18
C GLU A 120 7.90 -20.27 17.87
N PHE A 121 7.72 -18.94 17.85
CA PHE A 121 6.44 -18.33 17.47
C PHE A 121 5.99 -18.73 16.05
N LEU A 122 6.91 -18.68 15.10
CA LEU A 122 6.59 -18.98 13.70
C LEU A 122 6.31 -20.47 13.50
N GLU A 123 6.98 -21.37 14.24
CA GLU A 123 6.67 -22.80 14.24
C GLU A 123 5.25 -23.08 14.77
N GLU A 124 4.86 -22.48 15.89
CA GLU A 124 3.51 -22.65 16.46
C GLU A 124 2.39 -22.13 15.54
N LYS A 125 2.65 -21.04 14.82
CA LYS A 125 1.66 -20.39 13.94
C LYS A 125 1.65 -20.94 12.51
N GLY A 126 2.49 -21.93 12.18
CA GLY A 126 2.60 -22.48 10.83
C GLY A 126 3.19 -21.49 9.82
N GLY A 127 4.06 -20.59 10.28
CA GLY A 127 4.69 -19.52 9.50
C GLY A 127 5.98 -19.91 8.78
N ILE A 128 6.49 -21.14 8.98
CA ILE A 128 7.70 -21.67 8.33
C ILE A 128 7.39 -22.96 7.57
#